data_AF-A0A9W8NKY8-F1
#
_entry.id   AF-A0A9W8NKY8-F1
#
_cell.length_a   1.000
_cell.length_b   1.000
_cell.length_c   1.000
_cell.angle_alpha   90.00
_cell.angle_beta   90.00
_cell.angle_gamma   90.00
#
_symmetry.space_group_name_H-M   'P 1'
#
loop_
_entity.id
_entity.type
_entity.pdbx_description
1 polymer ?
#
loop_
_entity_poly.entity_id
_entity_poly.type
_entity_poly.pdbx_seq_one_letter_code
_entity_poly.pdbx_strand_id
1 'polypeptide(L)'
;MHMHSKLAAIGALVATAKAQCAATLTTETHPALTWQQCTAAGSCSSVSGKVVVDSNWRWVHDSTGTNCYSGNEWDTSLCADADSCVTECCLDGADYSGTYGVTTSGNALTLKFVTQGPYSTNIGSRLYLMKDDSTYQGFTLLGNEFTFDVDVSNLPCGLNGALYFVSMPLDGGLSTQEGNTAGAAYGTGYCDSQCPRDLKFIDGKANVEGWEPSTNDVNAGIAPTLLTPVPTPPTTLARAITAVVPTPPTATPVTVTPTDATSTLTARVTPASTVRVLPLTPPRRSPLSLSSSSPAAR
;
A
#
# COMPACT_ATOMS: atom_id res chain seq x y z
N MET A 1 4.21 63.58 30.04
CA MET A 1 3.63 62.22 30.19
C MET A 1 3.08 61.77 28.84
N HIS A 2 3.87 61.09 28.01
CA HIS A 2 3.38 60.37 26.82
C HIS A 2 4.00 58.98 26.89
N MET A 3 3.19 57.99 27.28
CA MET A 3 3.65 56.62 27.49
C MET A 3 3.39 55.81 26.22
N HIS A 4 4.46 55.27 25.66
CA HIS A 4 4.49 54.52 24.41
C HIS A 4 3.65 53.24 24.52
N SER A 5 2.68 53.08 23.62
CA SER A 5 1.92 51.83 23.46
C SER A 5 2.82 50.77 22.80
N LYS A 6 3.22 49.76 23.57
CA LYS A 6 3.95 48.59 23.05
C LYS A 6 2.94 47.59 22.55
N LEU A 7 2.75 47.52 21.23
CA LEU A 7 2.11 46.36 20.59
C LEU A 7 3.08 45.18 20.62
N ALA A 8 2.78 44.18 21.46
CA ALA A 8 3.42 42.88 21.38
C ALA A 8 2.70 42.06 20.30
N ALA A 9 3.37 41.82 19.17
CA ALA A 9 2.91 40.86 18.16
C ALA A 9 3.23 39.44 18.66
N ILE A 10 2.21 38.71 19.10
CA ILE A 10 2.32 37.28 19.37
C ILE A 10 2.22 36.58 18.01
N GLY A 11 3.37 36.21 17.44
CA GLY A 11 3.42 35.32 16.29
C GLY A 11 3.11 33.89 16.75
N ALA A 12 1.93 33.38 16.40
CA ALA A 12 1.65 31.96 16.53
C ALA A 12 2.47 31.20 15.47
N LEU A 13 3.58 30.58 15.88
CA LEU A 13 4.15 29.48 15.10
C LEU A 13 3.18 28.30 15.23
N VAL A 14 2.31 28.13 14.23
CA VAL A 14 1.64 26.85 14.03
C VAL A 14 2.70 25.93 13.42
N ALA A 15 3.39 25.17 14.26
CA ALA A 15 4.15 24.02 13.78
C ALA A 15 3.10 23.02 13.25
N THR A 16 3.00 22.91 11.93
CA THR A 16 2.19 21.86 11.32
C THR A 16 2.91 20.54 11.54
N ALA A 17 2.38 19.71 12.45
CA ALA A 17 2.84 18.33 12.63
C ALA A 17 2.61 17.58 11.30
N LYS A 18 3.66 16.95 10.77
CA LYS A 18 3.63 16.29 9.45
C LYS A 18 3.70 14.78 9.62
N ALA A 19 2.54 14.15 9.73
CA ALA A 19 2.44 12.70 9.70
C ALA A 19 3.07 12.10 8.47
N GLN A 20 3.64 10.89 8.59
CA GLN A 20 3.97 10.13 7.40
C GLN A 20 4.80 11.00 6.42
N CYS A 21 5.76 11.73 6.97
CA CYS A 21 6.61 12.65 6.23
C CYS A 21 7.62 11.89 5.39
N ALA A 22 8.33 12.58 4.50
CA ALA A 22 9.42 12.01 3.72
C ALA A 22 10.77 12.31 4.38
N ALA A 23 11.45 11.29 4.88
CA ALA A 23 12.85 11.35 5.27
C ALA A 23 13.76 11.38 4.03
N THR A 24 15.03 11.70 4.24
CA THR A 24 16.01 11.89 3.16
C THR A 24 17.33 11.18 3.42
N LEU A 25 17.39 10.27 4.41
CA LEU A 25 18.59 9.46 4.65
C LEU A 25 18.80 8.49 3.47
N THR A 26 17.72 7.96 2.93
CA THR A 26 17.70 7.17 1.69
C THR A 26 17.01 7.97 0.59
N THR A 27 17.71 8.20 -0.52
CA THR A 27 17.08 8.85 -1.68
C THR A 27 16.05 7.93 -2.32
N GLU A 28 14.81 8.38 -2.45
CA GLU A 28 13.79 7.64 -3.18
C GLU A 28 14.04 7.70 -4.69
N THR A 29 14.27 6.53 -5.30
CA THR A 29 14.48 6.40 -6.75
C THR A 29 13.57 5.31 -7.31
N HIS A 30 12.47 5.71 -7.96
CA HIS A 30 11.48 4.77 -8.52
C HIS A 30 12.05 3.94 -9.67
N PRO A 31 11.99 2.59 -9.63
CA PRO A 31 12.35 1.75 -10.76
C PRO A 31 11.50 2.05 -11.98
N ALA A 32 12.14 2.26 -13.14
CA ALA A 32 11.44 2.53 -14.39
C ALA A 32 10.69 1.29 -14.87
N LEU A 33 9.47 1.48 -15.39
CA LEU A 33 8.67 0.40 -15.98
C LEU A 33 7.88 0.95 -17.17
N THR A 34 8.18 0.44 -18.36
CA THR A 34 7.44 0.79 -19.58
C THR A 34 6.15 -0.04 -19.67
N TRP A 35 5.05 0.60 -20.07
CA TRP A 35 3.80 -0.06 -20.43
C TRP A 35 3.26 0.50 -21.74
N GLN A 36 2.12 0.02 -22.22
CA GLN A 36 1.55 0.45 -23.50
C GLN A 36 0.10 0.87 -23.37
N GLN A 37 -0.25 1.98 -24.04
CA GLN A 37 -1.64 2.41 -24.21
C GLN A 37 -2.06 2.17 -25.66
N CYS A 38 -3.12 1.40 -25.87
CA CYS A 38 -3.64 1.09 -27.20
C CYS A 38 -4.96 1.78 -27.45
N THR A 39 -5.15 2.28 -28.68
CA THR A 39 -6.39 2.92 -29.13
C THR A 39 -7.17 2.06 -30.12
N ALA A 40 -6.50 1.09 -30.74
CA ALA A 40 -7.08 0.08 -31.63
C ALA A 40 -6.17 -1.16 -31.65
N ALA A 41 -6.68 -2.27 -32.19
CA ALA A 41 -5.89 -3.48 -32.37
C ALA A 41 -4.61 -3.20 -33.18
N GLY A 42 -3.45 -3.56 -32.63
CA GLY A 42 -2.15 -3.31 -33.24
C GLY A 42 -1.67 -1.84 -33.22
N SER A 43 -2.44 -0.92 -32.63
CA SER A 43 -2.08 0.50 -32.52
C SER A 43 -1.87 0.87 -31.05
N CYS A 44 -0.64 0.67 -30.59
CA CYS A 44 -0.22 0.88 -29.21
C CYS A 44 0.98 1.83 -29.14
N SER A 45 0.93 2.76 -28.20
CA SER A 45 2.02 3.69 -27.89
C SER A 45 2.67 3.31 -26.57
N SER A 46 4.01 3.35 -26.54
CA SER A 46 4.75 3.10 -25.30
C SER A 46 4.62 4.29 -24.34
N VAL A 47 4.43 3.98 -23.07
CA VAL A 47 4.37 4.93 -21.97
C VAL A 47 5.49 4.61 -20.99
N SER A 48 6.36 5.58 -20.76
CA SER A 48 7.40 5.49 -19.75
C SER A 48 6.78 5.73 -18.37
N GLY A 49 6.53 4.67 -17.62
CA GLY A 49 6.09 4.73 -16.23
C GLY A 49 7.23 4.41 -15.27
N LYS A 50 6.88 4.36 -13.98
CA LYS A 50 7.75 3.90 -12.91
C LYS A 50 6.93 3.07 -11.92
N VAL A 51 7.56 2.45 -10.94
CA VAL A 51 6.86 1.80 -9.83
C VAL A 51 7.35 2.33 -8.48
N VAL A 52 6.47 2.30 -7.50
CA VAL A 52 6.79 2.67 -6.11
C VAL A 52 6.35 1.56 -5.17
N VAL A 53 7.15 1.27 -4.15
CA VAL A 53 6.77 0.32 -3.08
C VAL A 53 5.80 0.96 -2.11
N ASP A 54 4.85 0.17 -1.63
CA ASP A 54 3.90 0.56 -0.59
C ASP A 54 4.59 1.04 0.69
N SER A 55 4.02 2.08 1.29
CA SER A 55 4.57 2.71 2.50
C SER A 55 4.75 1.78 3.70
N ASN A 56 3.98 0.69 3.82
CA ASN A 56 4.06 -0.24 4.94
C ASN A 56 5.39 -0.99 4.98
N TRP A 57 6.06 -1.16 3.84
CA TRP A 57 7.38 -1.78 3.72
C TRP A 57 8.53 -0.83 4.04
N ARG A 58 8.28 0.48 4.03
CA ARG A 58 9.34 1.48 4.19
C ARG A 58 9.84 1.53 5.63
N TRP A 59 11.09 1.95 5.76
CA TRP A 59 11.66 2.31 7.05
C TRP A 59 10.95 3.54 7.59
N VAL A 60 10.54 3.47 8.86
CA VAL A 60 9.89 4.57 9.59
C VAL A 60 10.81 4.97 10.74
N HIS A 61 11.33 6.20 10.69
CA HIS A 61 12.33 6.65 11.65
C HIS A 61 12.24 8.17 11.90
N ASP A 62 12.88 8.61 12.97
CA ASP A 62 13.01 10.03 13.32
C ASP A 62 14.10 10.74 12.51
N SER A 63 14.26 12.05 12.71
CA SER A 63 15.29 12.83 11.98
C SER A 63 16.75 12.35 12.20
N THR A 64 17.01 11.54 13.23
CA THR A 64 18.34 11.02 13.57
C THR A 64 18.59 9.60 13.06
N GLY A 65 17.56 8.94 12.50
CA GLY A 65 17.62 7.54 12.08
C GLY A 65 17.27 6.56 13.19
N THR A 66 16.63 7.01 14.27
CA THR A 66 16.09 6.11 15.31
C THR A 66 14.75 5.56 14.85
N ASN A 67 14.59 4.24 14.90
CA ASN A 67 13.39 3.57 14.41
C ASN A 67 12.15 3.97 15.22
N CYS A 68 11.10 4.41 14.53
CA CYS A 68 9.78 4.55 15.14
C CYS A 68 8.98 3.25 15.11
N TYR A 69 9.35 2.32 14.22
CA TYR A 69 8.76 1.00 14.10
C TYR A 69 9.85 -0.04 13.84
N SER A 70 9.91 -1.09 14.65
CA SER A 70 10.91 -2.16 14.55
C SER A 70 10.28 -3.53 14.73
N GLY A 71 10.61 -4.47 13.84
CA GLY A 71 9.93 -5.77 13.82
C GLY A 71 8.44 -5.53 13.58
N ASN A 72 7.62 -5.82 14.58
CA ASN A 72 6.19 -5.61 14.55
C ASN A 72 5.66 -4.65 15.64
N GLU A 73 6.52 -3.83 16.24
CA GLU A 73 6.18 -2.92 17.34
C GLU A 73 6.54 -1.47 17.03
N TRP A 74 5.72 -0.54 17.53
CA TRP A 74 6.02 0.89 17.57
C TRP A 74 6.92 1.22 18.76
N ASP A 75 7.88 2.14 18.58
CA ASP A 75 8.64 2.70 19.70
C ASP A 75 7.78 3.73 20.43
N THR A 76 7.24 3.35 21.58
CA THR A 76 6.36 4.23 22.38
C THR A 76 7.04 5.47 22.95
N SER A 77 8.37 5.55 22.92
CA SER A 77 9.08 6.77 23.34
C SER A 77 9.05 7.88 22.29
N LEU A 78 8.87 7.51 21.01
CA LEU A 78 8.74 8.42 19.86
C LEU A 78 7.30 8.49 19.34
N CYS A 79 6.58 7.37 19.43
CA CYS A 79 5.22 7.15 18.92
C CYS A 79 4.32 6.62 20.04
N ALA A 80 4.02 7.43 21.05
CA ALA A 80 3.11 7.03 22.13
C ALA A 80 1.64 7.03 21.69
N ASP A 81 1.31 7.93 20.77
CA ASP A 81 -0.03 8.16 20.23
C ASP A 81 0.08 8.64 18.78
N ALA A 82 -1.07 8.79 18.11
CA ALA A 82 -1.09 9.21 16.72
C ALA A 82 -0.38 10.56 16.54
N ASP A 83 -0.58 11.53 17.43
CA ASP A 83 -0.10 12.91 17.29
C ASP A 83 1.43 13.07 17.49
N SER A 84 2.00 12.32 18.44
CA SER A 84 3.46 12.26 18.68
C SER A 84 4.18 11.59 17.51
N CYS A 85 3.62 10.47 17.03
CA CYS A 85 4.22 9.70 15.95
C CYS A 85 4.27 10.49 14.63
N VAL A 86 3.27 11.34 14.41
CA VAL A 86 3.23 12.21 13.23
C VAL A 86 4.13 13.44 13.33
N THR A 87 4.66 13.75 14.50
CA THR A 87 5.62 14.84 14.66
C THR A 87 7.04 14.35 14.43
N GLU A 88 7.35 13.14 14.93
CA GLU A 88 8.72 12.65 14.99
C GLU A 88 9.10 11.75 13.81
N CYS A 89 8.14 11.07 13.16
CA CYS A 89 8.45 9.91 12.32
C CYS A 89 8.09 10.07 10.84
N CYS A 90 9.08 9.81 9.98
CA CYS A 90 8.96 9.88 8.53
C CYS A 90 9.21 8.52 7.87
N LEU A 91 8.61 8.33 6.68
CA LEU A 91 8.93 7.29 5.72
C LEU A 91 10.21 7.66 4.97
N ASP A 92 11.14 6.72 4.83
CA ASP A 92 12.36 6.93 4.04
C ASP A 92 12.28 6.36 2.62
N GLY A 93 13.28 6.67 1.80
CA GLY A 93 13.48 6.04 0.51
C GLY A 93 13.71 4.53 0.59
N ALA A 94 13.73 3.88 -0.58
CA ALA A 94 13.82 2.43 -0.69
C ALA A 94 15.01 1.96 -1.55
N ASP A 95 15.81 1.01 -1.02
CA ASP A 95 16.65 0.13 -1.85
C ASP A 95 15.80 -1.02 -2.40
N TYR A 96 15.20 -0.78 -3.57
CA TYR A 96 14.31 -1.72 -4.25
C TYR A 96 14.91 -3.10 -4.47
N SER A 97 16.13 -3.15 -5.01
CA SER A 97 16.75 -4.44 -5.37
C SER A 97 17.37 -5.13 -4.16
N GLY A 98 18.07 -4.40 -3.29
CA GLY A 98 18.81 -4.99 -2.18
C GLY A 98 17.92 -5.36 -1.01
N THR A 99 16.94 -4.52 -0.67
CA THR A 99 16.05 -4.76 0.48
C THR A 99 14.80 -5.54 0.09
N TYR A 100 14.15 -5.15 -1.02
CA TYR A 100 12.83 -5.71 -1.38
C TYR A 100 12.87 -6.76 -2.49
N GLY A 101 14.02 -6.95 -3.15
CA GLY A 101 14.14 -7.89 -4.27
C GLY A 101 13.28 -7.51 -5.48
N VAL A 102 13.00 -6.21 -5.63
CA VAL A 102 12.28 -5.62 -6.74
C VAL A 102 13.28 -5.22 -7.81
N THR A 103 13.09 -5.73 -9.03
CA THR A 103 13.88 -5.30 -10.19
C THR A 103 13.00 -5.04 -11.40
N THR A 104 13.43 -4.13 -12.28
CA THR A 104 12.75 -3.85 -13.55
C THR A 104 13.71 -3.95 -14.73
N SER A 105 13.17 -4.33 -15.89
CA SER A 105 13.89 -4.37 -17.16
C SER A 105 12.92 -4.09 -18.31
N GLY A 106 12.91 -2.85 -18.81
CA GLY A 106 11.97 -2.42 -19.85
C GLY A 106 10.53 -2.47 -19.36
N ASN A 107 9.74 -3.42 -19.86
CA ASN A 107 8.35 -3.64 -19.47
C ASN A 107 8.14 -4.79 -18.47
N ALA A 108 9.24 -5.40 -17.97
CA ALA A 108 9.20 -6.46 -16.98
C ALA A 108 9.46 -5.91 -15.56
N LEU A 109 8.66 -6.35 -14.59
CA LEU A 109 8.79 -6.13 -13.16
C LEU A 109 8.91 -7.49 -12.47
N THR A 110 10.00 -7.72 -11.74
CA THR A 110 10.26 -8.97 -11.00
C THR A 110 10.19 -8.70 -9.50
N LEU A 111 9.42 -9.52 -8.78
CA LEU A 111 9.25 -9.46 -7.34
C LEU A 111 9.71 -10.77 -6.71
N LYS A 112 10.78 -10.72 -5.91
CA LYS A 112 11.17 -11.85 -5.05
C LYS A 112 10.29 -11.90 -3.81
N PHE A 113 9.96 -13.11 -3.39
CA PHE A 113 9.17 -13.32 -2.18
C PHE A 113 9.99 -13.11 -0.91
N VAL A 114 11.22 -13.63 -0.85
CA VAL A 114 12.12 -13.42 0.30
C VAL A 114 13.40 -12.75 -0.18
N THR A 115 13.79 -11.68 0.49
CA THR A 115 15.05 -10.97 0.23
C THR A 115 15.81 -10.81 1.54
N GLN A 116 16.98 -11.43 1.63
CA GLN A 116 17.85 -11.34 2.80
C GLN A 116 18.81 -10.18 2.62
N GLY A 117 18.59 -9.11 3.37
CA GLY A 117 19.49 -7.98 3.46
C GLY A 117 20.53 -8.17 4.58
N PRO A 118 21.50 -7.25 4.70
CA PRO A 118 22.51 -7.30 5.75
C PRO A 118 21.96 -7.11 7.17
N TYR A 119 20.79 -6.47 7.31
CA TYR A 119 20.21 -6.09 8.61
C TYR A 119 18.81 -6.66 8.86
N SER A 120 18.14 -7.17 7.83
CA SER A 120 16.76 -7.68 7.92
C SER A 120 16.46 -8.67 6.80
N THR A 121 15.40 -9.46 6.98
CA THR A 121 14.81 -10.28 5.93
C THR A 121 13.46 -9.69 5.55
N ASN A 122 13.33 -9.25 4.30
CA ASN A 122 12.06 -8.81 3.75
C ASN A 122 11.24 -10.00 3.23
N ILE A 123 9.93 -9.96 3.47
CA ILE A 123 8.97 -10.96 2.99
C ILE A 123 7.85 -10.25 2.23
N GLY A 124 7.68 -10.63 0.96
CA GLY A 124 6.71 -10.04 0.06
C GLY A 124 7.01 -8.58 -0.30
N SER A 125 6.17 -8.03 -1.18
CA SER A 125 6.14 -6.60 -1.51
C SER A 125 4.81 -6.27 -2.17
N ARG A 126 4.42 -4.98 -2.10
CA ARG A 126 3.31 -4.41 -2.87
C ARG A 126 3.81 -3.17 -3.58
N LEU A 127 3.51 -3.06 -4.88
CA LEU A 127 3.97 -1.96 -5.71
C LEU A 127 2.82 -1.33 -6.49
N TYR A 128 2.95 -0.03 -6.75
CA TYR A 128 2.01 0.75 -7.53
C TYR A 128 2.67 1.27 -8.80
N LEU A 129 1.92 1.25 -9.91
CA LEU A 129 2.36 1.90 -11.14
C LEU A 129 2.21 3.42 -11.00
N MET A 130 3.27 4.14 -11.35
CA MET A 130 3.38 5.60 -11.28
C MET A 130 3.29 6.20 -12.68
N LYS A 131 2.59 7.33 -12.79
CA LYS A 131 2.58 8.20 -13.98
C LYS A 131 3.80 9.11 -14.02
N ASP A 132 4.15 9.67 -12.86
CA ASP A 132 5.30 10.55 -12.62
C ASP A 132 5.81 10.34 -11.19
N ASP A 133 6.78 11.13 -10.70
CA ASP A 133 7.38 10.94 -9.37
C ASP A 133 6.42 11.23 -8.19
N SER A 134 5.24 11.78 -8.46
CA SER A 134 4.30 12.25 -7.43
C SER A 134 2.87 11.76 -7.59
N THR A 135 2.58 11.01 -8.65
CA THR A 135 1.22 10.62 -9.02
C THR A 135 1.15 9.17 -9.50
N TYR A 136 0.26 8.38 -8.92
CA TYR A 136 -0.07 7.05 -9.41
C TYR A 136 -0.66 7.11 -10.83
N GLN A 137 -0.47 6.04 -11.60
CA GLN A 137 -1.15 5.85 -12.88
C GLN A 137 -2.59 5.40 -12.64
N GLY A 138 -3.55 6.30 -12.88
CA GLY A 138 -4.97 5.98 -12.87
C GLY A 138 -5.42 5.25 -14.14
N PHE A 139 -6.42 4.37 -14.02
CA PHE A 139 -7.01 3.64 -15.14
C PHE A 139 -8.54 3.77 -15.16
N THR A 140 -9.09 4.07 -16.34
CA THR A 140 -10.53 3.97 -16.59
C THR A 140 -10.83 2.55 -17.07
N LEU A 141 -11.38 1.71 -16.20
CA LEU A 141 -11.60 0.29 -16.53
C LEU A 141 -12.88 0.03 -17.34
N LEU A 142 -13.95 0.78 -17.07
CA LEU A 142 -15.24 0.55 -17.73
C LEU A 142 -15.12 0.83 -19.24
N GLY A 143 -15.43 -0.18 -20.06
CA GLY A 143 -15.35 -0.08 -21.52
C GLY A 143 -13.94 -0.26 -22.09
N ASN A 144 -12.94 -0.58 -21.26
CA ASN A 144 -11.56 -0.83 -21.68
C ASN A 144 -11.11 -2.25 -21.30
N GLU A 145 -10.00 -2.69 -21.89
CA GLU A 145 -9.32 -3.95 -21.59
C GLU A 145 -7.95 -3.67 -20.95
N PHE A 146 -7.54 -4.53 -20.03
CA PHE A 146 -6.19 -4.54 -19.46
C PHE A 146 -5.58 -5.93 -19.66
N THR A 147 -4.37 -5.96 -20.22
CA THR A 147 -3.64 -7.20 -20.52
C THR A 147 -2.22 -7.10 -20.00
N PHE A 148 -1.69 -8.25 -19.59
CA PHE A 148 -0.32 -8.43 -19.14
C PHE A 148 0.10 -9.88 -19.36
N ASP A 149 1.40 -10.08 -19.51
CA ASP A 149 2.03 -11.39 -19.43
C ASP A 149 2.53 -11.61 -18.00
N VAL A 150 2.50 -12.85 -17.54
CA VAL A 150 2.98 -13.21 -16.20
C VAL A 150 3.71 -14.54 -16.23
N ASP A 151 4.86 -14.56 -15.58
CA ASP A 151 5.59 -15.78 -15.27
C ASP A 151 5.46 -16.07 -13.77
N VAL A 152 4.68 -17.11 -13.47
CA VAL A 152 4.47 -17.66 -12.12
C VAL A 152 5.08 -19.06 -11.97
N SER A 153 5.98 -19.46 -12.88
CA SER A 153 6.59 -20.80 -12.88
C SER A 153 7.31 -21.13 -11.56
N ASN A 154 7.82 -20.10 -10.88
CA ASN A 154 8.50 -20.20 -9.58
C ASN A 154 7.62 -19.77 -8.40
N LEU A 155 6.29 -19.68 -8.57
CA LEU A 155 5.36 -19.35 -7.49
C LEU A 155 4.75 -20.63 -6.90
N PRO A 156 5.26 -21.16 -5.77
CA PRO A 156 4.73 -22.36 -5.14
C PRO A 156 3.33 -22.15 -4.54
N CYS A 157 2.67 -23.27 -4.22
CA CYS A 157 1.42 -23.26 -3.46
C CYS A 157 1.55 -22.49 -2.14
N GLY A 158 0.52 -21.73 -1.78
CA GLY A 158 0.48 -20.92 -0.56
C GLY A 158 0.96 -19.48 -0.75
N LEU A 159 1.52 -19.13 -1.90
CA LEU A 159 1.85 -17.76 -2.27
C LEU A 159 0.87 -17.19 -3.28
N ASN A 160 0.78 -15.85 -3.32
CA ASN A 160 -0.12 -15.13 -4.22
C ASN A 160 0.62 -14.02 -4.96
N GLY A 161 0.91 -14.25 -6.24
CA GLY A 161 1.38 -13.24 -7.18
C GLY A 161 0.17 -12.50 -7.75
N ALA A 162 -0.18 -11.36 -7.16
CA ALA A 162 -1.41 -10.65 -7.47
C ALA A 162 -1.17 -9.42 -8.36
N LEU A 163 -2.00 -9.28 -9.39
CA LEU A 163 -2.24 -8.02 -10.08
C LEU A 163 -3.71 -7.64 -9.92
N TYR A 164 -3.96 -6.42 -9.46
CA TYR A 164 -5.31 -5.92 -9.22
C TYR A 164 -5.36 -4.40 -9.24
N PHE A 165 -6.58 -3.86 -9.31
CA PHE A 165 -6.87 -2.44 -9.24
C PHE A 165 -7.54 -2.09 -7.92
N VAL A 166 -7.19 -0.94 -7.35
CA VAL A 166 -7.84 -0.36 -6.18
C VAL A 166 -8.09 1.13 -6.42
N SER A 167 -9.11 1.68 -5.76
CA SER A 167 -9.52 3.08 -5.91
C SER A 167 -8.81 3.98 -4.90
N MET A 168 -7.49 4.07 -5.00
CA MET A 168 -6.66 4.96 -4.18
C MET A 168 -6.67 6.40 -4.74
N PRO A 169 -6.51 7.44 -3.89
CA PRO A 169 -6.23 8.79 -4.37
C PRO A 169 -4.94 8.80 -5.20
N LEU A 170 -4.95 9.48 -6.36
CA LEU A 170 -3.81 9.45 -7.28
C LEU A 170 -2.53 10.09 -6.71
N ASP A 171 -2.66 10.99 -5.75
CA ASP A 171 -1.55 11.61 -5.02
C ASP A 171 -1.21 10.87 -3.71
N GLY A 172 -1.78 9.68 -3.48
CA GLY A 172 -1.60 8.91 -2.26
C GLY A 172 -2.23 9.52 -1.01
N GLY A 173 -3.16 10.47 -1.18
CA GLY A 173 -3.85 11.16 -0.09
C GLY A 173 -3.16 12.45 0.35
N LEU A 174 -2.15 12.91 -0.38
CA LEU A 174 -1.37 14.13 -0.07
C LEU A 174 -2.25 15.39 0.00
N SER A 175 -3.23 15.54 -0.89
CA SER A 175 -4.11 16.72 -0.94
C SER A 175 -5.28 16.68 0.05
N THR A 176 -5.65 15.49 0.52
CA THR A 176 -6.85 15.31 1.35
C THR A 176 -6.54 15.02 2.81
N GLN A 177 -5.35 14.51 3.13
CA GLN A 177 -4.96 14.11 4.48
C GLN A 177 -3.84 15.01 5.00
N GLU A 178 -4.21 15.98 5.84
CA GLU A 178 -3.32 17.05 6.34
C GLU A 178 -2.01 16.53 6.94
N GLY A 179 -2.06 15.40 7.62
CA GLY A 179 -0.88 14.76 8.17
C GLY A 179 0.07 14.30 7.07
N ASN A 180 -0.42 13.62 6.03
CA ASN A 180 0.41 12.96 5.02
C ASN A 180 1.15 13.98 4.16
N THR A 181 2.48 14.00 4.27
CA THR A 181 3.33 14.84 3.42
C THR A 181 4.28 14.07 2.50
N ALA A 182 4.26 12.73 2.55
CA ALA A 182 5.03 11.89 1.64
C ALA A 182 4.27 11.56 0.34
N GLY A 183 2.98 11.23 0.43
CA GLY A 183 2.12 11.01 -0.74
C GLY A 183 2.50 9.81 -1.62
N ALA A 184 1.98 9.79 -2.84
CA ALA A 184 2.22 8.70 -3.80
C ALA A 184 3.71 8.47 -4.11
N ALA A 185 4.55 9.50 -3.98
CA ALA A 185 6.00 9.38 -4.12
C ALA A 185 6.62 8.32 -3.18
N TYR A 186 5.96 8.07 -2.03
CA TYR A 186 6.38 7.08 -1.03
C TYR A 186 5.34 5.96 -0.84
N GLY A 187 4.42 5.77 -1.79
CA GLY A 187 3.51 4.63 -1.77
C GLY A 187 2.42 4.69 -0.69
N THR A 188 1.98 5.89 -0.30
CA THR A 188 0.94 6.08 0.73
C THR A 188 -0.48 5.89 0.19
N GLY A 189 -1.45 5.74 1.11
CA GLY A 189 -2.88 5.81 0.79
C GLY A 189 -3.51 4.50 0.32
N TYR A 190 -2.89 3.36 0.61
CA TYR A 190 -3.45 2.05 0.24
C TYR A 190 -4.81 1.81 0.87
N CYS A 191 -5.71 1.23 0.08
CA CYS A 191 -6.99 0.73 0.55
C CYS A 191 -7.45 -0.41 -0.36
N ASP A 192 -8.21 -1.35 0.19
CA ASP A 192 -8.90 -2.37 -0.59
C ASP A 192 -10.23 -2.76 0.08
N SER A 193 -10.94 -3.73 -0.49
CA SER A 193 -12.25 -4.16 0.02
C SER A 193 -12.19 -4.96 1.33
N GLN A 194 -11.01 -5.29 1.84
CA GLN A 194 -10.82 -5.96 3.13
C GLN A 194 -10.68 -4.95 4.27
N CYS A 195 -10.47 -3.66 3.97
CA CYS A 195 -10.19 -2.62 4.96
C CYS A 195 -8.99 -3.03 5.86
N PRO A 196 -7.78 -3.17 5.27
CA PRO A 196 -6.60 -3.67 5.97
C PRO A 196 -6.29 -2.82 7.21
N ARG A 197 -6.15 -3.49 8.35
CA ARG A 197 -5.85 -2.87 9.65
C ARG A 197 -4.37 -2.97 10.04
N ASP A 198 -3.57 -3.57 9.17
CA ASP A 198 -2.12 -3.77 9.27
C ASP A 198 -1.30 -2.60 8.72
N LEU A 199 -1.96 -1.57 8.18
CA LEU A 199 -1.29 -0.36 7.73
C LEU A 199 -0.78 0.44 8.92
N LYS A 200 0.51 0.79 8.89
CA LYS A 200 1.17 1.67 9.88
C LYS A 200 0.60 3.08 9.88
N PHE A 201 0.15 3.58 8.73
CA PHE A 201 -0.45 4.90 8.60
C PHE A 201 -1.76 4.83 7.80
N ILE A 202 -2.81 5.46 8.32
CA ILE A 202 -4.13 5.56 7.69
C ILE A 202 -4.58 7.01 7.81
N ASP A 203 -5.05 7.59 6.71
CA ASP A 203 -5.54 8.99 6.65
C ASP A 203 -4.55 10.02 7.22
N GLY A 204 -3.25 9.80 6.95
CA GLY A 204 -2.20 10.68 7.47
C GLY A 204 -2.09 10.65 8.99
N LYS A 205 -2.40 9.52 9.64
CA LYS A 205 -2.21 9.30 11.07
C LYS A 205 -1.54 7.97 11.32
N ALA A 206 -0.65 7.92 12.31
CA ALA A 206 -0.05 6.66 12.73
C ALA A 206 -1.09 5.76 13.39
N ASN A 207 -1.13 4.50 13.00
CA ASN A 207 -2.05 3.49 13.49
C ASN A 207 -1.48 2.81 14.74
N VAL A 208 -1.14 3.61 15.75
CA VAL A 208 -0.40 3.14 16.95
C VAL A 208 -1.31 2.79 18.11
N GLU A 209 -2.49 3.41 18.20
CA GLU A 209 -3.43 3.19 19.30
C GLU A 209 -3.99 1.76 19.29
N GLY A 210 -3.62 0.99 20.31
CA GLY A 210 -4.02 -0.40 20.45
C GLY A 210 -3.36 -1.34 19.44
N TRP A 211 -2.23 -0.96 18.84
CA TRP A 211 -1.48 -1.83 17.94
C TRP A 211 -1.13 -3.17 18.63
N GLU A 212 -1.56 -4.27 18.02
CA GLU A 212 -1.33 -5.64 18.47
C GLU A 212 -0.35 -6.32 17.50
N PRO A 213 0.87 -6.65 17.96
CA PRO A 213 1.83 -7.41 17.18
C PRO A 213 1.28 -8.77 16.75
N SER A 214 1.53 -9.16 15.51
CA SER A 214 1.11 -10.48 15.02
C SER A 214 1.89 -11.59 15.72
N THR A 215 1.21 -12.71 15.99
CA THR A 215 1.84 -13.91 16.58
C THR A 215 2.57 -14.78 15.56
N ASN A 216 2.35 -14.55 14.26
CA ASN A 216 2.90 -15.37 13.18
C ASN A 216 3.60 -14.55 12.08
N ASP A 217 3.68 -13.24 12.24
CA ASP A 217 4.44 -12.34 11.37
C ASP A 217 5.23 -11.35 12.24
N VAL A 218 6.56 -11.45 12.17
CA VAL A 218 7.47 -10.62 12.96
C VAL A 218 7.58 -9.19 12.44
N ASN A 219 6.99 -8.88 11.28
CA ASN A 219 7.04 -7.57 10.64
C ASN A 219 5.67 -6.86 10.60
N ALA A 220 4.62 -7.50 11.10
CA ALA A 220 3.24 -7.02 10.99
C ALA A 220 2.48 -7.13 12.32
N GLY A 221 1.43 -6.33 12.41
CA GLY A 221 0.48 -6.28 13.51
C GLY A 221 -0.82 -5.64 13.02
N ILE A 222 -1.76 -5.41 13.93
CA ILE A 222 -3.06 -4.80 13.60
C ILE A 222 -3.48 -3.85 14.71
N ALA A 223 -4.13 -2.74 14.39
CA ALA A 223 -4.79 -1.90 15.41
C ALA A 223 -6.32 -2.09 15.40
N PRO A 224 -7.02 -2.20 16.55
CA PRO A 224 -8.46 -2.43 16.69
C PRO A 224 -9.35 -1.40 16.00
N THR A 225 -8.86 -0.17 15.89
CA THR A 225 -9.67 0.99 15.52
C THR A 225 -9.04 1.68 14.31
N LEU A 226 -9.81 1.82 13.22
CA LEU A 226 -9.57 2.91 12.28
C LEU A 226 -9.74 4.19 13.12
N LEU A 227 -8.67 4.94 13.36
CA LEU A 227 -8.77 6.25 14.00
C LEU A 227 -9.81 7.06 13.21
N THR A 228 -11.00 7.23 13.80
CA THR A 228 -12.24 7.84 13.28
C THR A 228 -13.29 6.89 12.64
N PRO A 229 -14.60 7.13 12.90
CA PRO A 229 -15.64 6.58 12.04
C PRO A 229 -15.39 7.12 10.64
N VAL A 230 -15.05 6.21 9.73
CA VAL A 230 -14.91 6.42 8.29
C VAL A 230 -15.82 7.57 7.84
N PRO A 231 -15.30 8.77 7.45
CA PRO A 231 -16.05 9.57 6.51
C PRO A 231 -16.25 8.63 5.33
N THR A 232 -17.51 8.27 5.09
CA THR A 232 -17.95 7.32 4.08
C THR A 232 -16.93 7.28 2.94
N PRO A 233 -16.40 6.10 2.56
CA PRO A 233 -15.51 6.04 1.41
C PRO A 233 -16.21 6.83 0.29
N PRO A 234 -15.48 7.62 -0.53
CA PRO A 234 -16.10 8.09 -1.76
C PRO A 234 -16.80 6.87 -2.35
N THR A 235 -18.09 7.00 -2.60
CA THR A 235 -19.08 5.92 -2.83
C THR A 235 -18.74 5.00 -4.01
N THR A 236 -17.59 5.18 -4.63
CA THR A 236 -16.88 4.23 -5.45
C THR A 236 -16.34 3.09 -4.58
N LEU A 237 -17.13 2.03 -4.45
CA LEU A 237 -16.65 0.70 -4.06
C LEU A 237 -15.22 0.47 -4.57
N ALA A 238 -14.28 0.13 -3.69
CA ALA A 238 -13.04 -0.50 -4.09
C ALA A 238 -13.40 -1.81 -4.81
N ARG A 239 -13.51 -1.75 -6.14
CA ARG A 239 -13.65 -2.94 -6.98
C ARG A 239 -12.25 -3.47 -7.22
N ALA A 240 -11.80 -4.33 -6.32
CA ALA A 240 -10.65 -5.19 -6.59
C ALA A 240 -11.03 -6.16 -7.71
N ILE A 241 -10.48 -5.95 -8.91
CA ILE A 241 -10.44 -7.00 -9.94
C ILE A 241 -9.14 -7.74 -9.71
N THR A 242 -9.22 -8.90 -9.06
CA THR A 242 -8.06 -9.75 -8.82
C THR A 242 -7.90 -10.73 -9.97
N ALA A 243 -6.82 -10.64 -10.72
CA ALA A 243 -6.34 -11.75 -11.52
C ALA A 243 -5.56 -12.69 -10.58
N VAL A 244 -6.25 -13.64 -9.95
CA VAL A 244 -5.57 -14.74 -9.25
C VAL A 244 -5.12 -15.73 -10.31
N VAL A 245 -3.83 -15.99 -10.42
CA VAL A 245 -3.31 -17.08 -11.26
C VAL A 245 -3.32 -18.35 -10.40
N PRO A 246 -4.26 -19.30 -10.60
CA PRO A 246 -4.25 -20.55 -9.85
C PRO A 246 -2.99 -21.36 -10.19
N THR A 247 -2.35 -21.92 -9.16
CA THR A 247 -1.21 -22.83 -9.35
C THR A 247 -1.64 -24.09 -10.10
N PRO A 248 -0.79 -24.68 -10.97
CA PRO A 248 -1.11 -25.94 -11.64
C PRO A 248 -1.26 -27.09 -10.64
N PRO A 249 -2.23 -28.01 -10.81
CA PRO A 249 -2.35 -29.18 -9.96
C PRO A 249 -1.32 -30.22 -10.41
N THR A 250 -0.08 -30.14 -9.93
CA THR A 250 0.82 -31.29 -9.97
C THR A 250 1.69 -31.31 -8.72
N ALA A 251 1.18 -32.03 -7.71
CA ALA A 251 1.92 -32.33 -6.50
C ALA A 251 3.07 -33.30 -6.83
N THR A 252 4.27 -32.76 -6.93
CA THR A 252 5.51 -33.50 -6.69
C THR A 252 6.17 -32.82 -5.49
N PRO A 253 6.63 -33.56 -4.46
CA PRO A 253 7.27 -32.93 -3.30
C PRO A 253 8.64 -32.41 -3.73
N VAL A 254 8.68 -31.15 -4.16
CA VAL A 254 9.91 -30.38 -4.26
C VAL A 254 10.12 -29.75 -2.89
N THR A 255 11.23 -30.07 -2.25
CA THR A 255 11.68 -29.35 -1.04
C THR A 255 12.07 -27.94 -1.47
N VAL A 256 11.12 -27.00 -1.40
CA VAL A 256 11.35 -25.59 -1.72
C VAL A 256 11.90 -24.91 -0.47
N THR A 257 13.16 -24.47 -0.53
CA THR A 257 13.70 -23.51 0.43
C THR A 257 13.09 -22.12 0.18
N PRO A 258 12.76 -21.32 1.22
CA PRO A 258 12.04 -20.04 1.08
C PRO A 258 12.68 -18.97 0.17
N THR A 259 13.90 -19.19 -0.29
CA THR A 259 14.73 -18.23 -1.05
C THR A 259 14.43 -18.16 -2.55
N ASP A 260 13.67 -19.09 -3.13
CA ASP A 260 13.54 -19.21 -4.60
C ASP A 260 12.20 -18.74 -5.19
N ALA A 261 11.22 -18.34 -4.38
CA ALA A 261 9.93 -17.90 -4.90
C ALA A 261 10.02 -16.50 -5.53
N THR A 262 9.71 -16.38 -6.83
CA THR A 262 9.76 -15.13 -7.59
C THR A 262 8.59 -15.09 -8.58
N SER A 263 7.94 -13.94 -8.72
CA SER A 263 6.94 -13.67 -9.75
C SER A 263 7.43 -12.57 -10.68
N THR A 264 7.32 -12.77 -11.99
CA THR A 264 7.67 -11.73 -12.98
C THR A 264 6.42 -11.32 -13.75
N LEU A 265 6.11 -10.04 -13.72
CA LEU A 265 5.05 -9.42 -14.51
C LEU A 265 5.66 -8.71 -15.71
N THR A 266 5.17 -8.97 -16.91
CA THR A 266 5.54 -8.21 -18.11
C THR A 266 4.29 -7.52 -18.66
N ALA A 267 4.27 -6.19 -18.66
CA ALA A 267 3.12 -5.46 -19.18
C ALA A 267 3.14 -5.45 -20.73
N ARG A 268 2.14 -6.09 -21.36
CA ARG A 268 1.85 -5.98 -22.79
C ARG A 268 0.35 -5.86 -22.99
N VAL A 269 -0.08 -4.90 -23.81
CA VAL A 269 -1.45 -4.88 -24.31
C VAL A 269 -1.46 -5.55 -25.69
N THR A 270 -1.84 -6.82 -25.71
CA THR A 270 -1.99 -7.62 -26.95
C THR A 270 -3.28 -8.43 -26.87
N PRO A 271 -3.89 -8.80 -28.02
CA PRO A 271 -5.12 -9.56 -28.00
C PRO A 271 -4.83 -11.01 -27.59
N ALA A 272 -5.67 -11.51 -26.69
CA ALA A 272 -5.78 -12.89 -26.24
C ALA A 272 -4.71 -13.39 -25.24
N SER A 273 -5.02 -13.19 -23.95
CA SER A 273 -4.88 -14.23 -22.93
C SER A 273 -6.08 -14.16 -22.00
N THR A 274 -6.86 -15.23 -21.94
CA THR A 274 -8.10 -15.28 -21.16
C THR A 274 -7.77 -15.36 -19.67
N VAL A 275 -7.72 -14.21 -18.99
CA VAL A 275 -7.77 -14.18 -17.52
C VAL A 275 -9.25 -14.26 -17.13
N ARG A 276 -9.62 -15.32 -16.42
CA ARG A 276 -11.00 -15.54 -15.98
C ARG A 276 -11.34 -14.52 -14.88
N VAL A 277 -12.08 -13.48 -15.25
CA VAL A 277 -12.68 -12.53 -14.31
C VAL A 277 -13.79 -13.26 -13.55
N LEU A 278 -13.57 -13.56 -12.27
CA LEU A 278 -14.63 -14.05 -11.38
C LEU A 278 -15.46 -12.85 -10.91
N PRO A 279 -16.76 -12.76 -11.23
CA PRO A 279 -17.62 -11.74 -10.64
C PRO A 279 -17.78 -12.05 -9.14
N LEU A 280 -17.37 -11.11 -8.29
CA LEU A 280 -17.75 -11.14 -6.87
C LEU A 280 -19.26 -10.88 -6.80
N THR A 281 -20.02 -11.92 -6.44
CA THR A 281 -21.43 -11.78 -6.06
C THR A 281 -21.54 -10.85 -4.86
N PRO A 282 -22.40 -9.82 -4.90
CA PRO A 282 -22.60 -8.95 -3.74
C PRO A 282 -23.14 -9.77 -2.55
N PRO A 283 -22.77 -9.41 -1.30
CA PRO A 283 -23.32 -10.09 -0.14
C PRO A 283 -24.84 -9.94 -0.15
N ARG A 284 -25.56 -11.07 -0.18
CA ARG A 284 -27.00 -11.08 0.07
C ARG A 284 -27.22 -10.45 1.44
N ARG A 285 -27.92 -9.31 1.48
CA ARG A 285 -28.57 -8.86 2.70
C ARG A 285 -29.61 -9.91 3.08
N SER A 286 -29.29 -10.74 4.07
CA SER A 286 -30.32 -11.50 4.79
C SER A 286 -31.21 -10.50 5.53
N PRO A 287 -32.53 -10.46 5.30
CA PRO A 287 -33.41 -9.68 6.16
C PRO A 287 -33.46 -10.36 7.52
N LEU A 288 -32.89 -9.71 8.53
CA LEU A 288 -33.15 -10.01 9.94
C LEU A 288 -34.64 -9.77 10.20
N SER A 289 -35.42 -10.85 10.24
CA SER A 289 -36.77 -10.82 10.81
C SER A 289 -36.65 -10.73 12.33
N LEU A 290 -36.91 -9.55 12.88
CA LEU A 290 -37.18 -9.37 14.31
C LEU A 290 -38.49 -10.10 14.65
N SER A 291 -38.41 -11.29 15.26
CA SER A 291 -39.56 -11.91 15.90
C SER A 291 -39.74 -11.30 17.29
N SER A 292 -40.77 -10.48 17.45
CA SER A 292 -41.27 -10.06 18.76
C SER A 292 -42.05 -11.20 19.40
N SER A 293 -41.54 -11.78 20.48
CA SER A 293 -42.33 -12.64 21.38
C SER A 293 -42.71 -11.84 22.63
N SER A 294 -43.97 -11.43 22.68
CA SER A 294 -44.63 -10.90 23.88
C SER A 294 -44.89 -12.04 24.88
N PRO A 295 -44.71 -11.85 26.20
CA PRO A 295 -45.02 -12.89 27.18
C PRO A 295 -46.50 -12.82 27.58
N ALA A 296 -47.23 -13.93 27.41
CA ALA A 296 -48.58 -14.10 27.92
C ALA A 296 -48.64 -15.33 28.86
N ALA A 297 -48.87 -15.02 30.13
CA ALA A 297 -49.54 -15.77 31.19
C ALA A 297 -49.86 -17.28 30.97
N ARG A 298 -49.28 -18.13 31.81
CA ARG A 298 -49.98 -18.92 32.84
C ARG A 298 -48.99 -19.49 33.85
#